data_AF-A0A4Q0SJC4-F1
#
_entry.id   AF-A0A4Q0SJC4-F1
#
_cell.length_a   1.000
_cell.length_b   1.000
_cell.length_c   1.000
_cell.angle_alpha   90.00
_cell.angle_beta   90.00
_cell.angle_gamma   90.00
#
_symmetry.space_group_name_H-M   'P 1'
#
loop_
_entity.id
_entity.type
_entity.pdbx_description
1 polymer ?
#
loop_
_entity_poly.entity_id
_entity_poly.type
_entity_poly.pdbx_seq_one_letter_code
_entity_poly.pdbx_strand_id
1 'polypeptide(L)' 'MRIERRIMKTPKPKQWAEQEVRRLITLARQGVGASKIAAELGRYAGSVRRMARTLGLLLKK' A
#
# COMPACT_ATOMS: atom_id res chain seq x y z
N MET A 1 12.91 14.84 14.37
CA MET A 1 12.79 13.66 13.48
C MET A 1 12.34 14.14 12.12
N ARG A 2 13.27 14.20 11.16
CA ARG A 2 13.05 14.81 9.84
C ARG A 2 12.43 13.75 8.94
N ILE A 3 11.14 13.86 8.63
CA ILE A 3 10.54 13.05 7.55
C ILE A 3 11.11 13.63 6.26
N GLU A 4 12.17 13.00 5.75
CA GLU A 4 12.74 13.31 4.46
C GLU A 4 11.64 13.15 3.41
N ARG A 5 11.13 14.29 2.91
CA ARG A 5 10.32 14.36 1.70
C ARG A 5 11.23 14.01 0.53
N ARG A 6 11.54 12.74 0.37
CA ARG A 6 12.18 12.20 -0.83
C ARG A 6 11.25 12.53 -1.98
N ILE A 7 11.68 13.44 -2.85
CA ILE A 7 11.01 13.73 -4.12
C ILE A 7 11.09 12.45 -4.95
N MET A 8 10.13 11.55 -4.74
CA MET A 8 9.98 10.34 -5.52
C MET A 8 9.42 10.79 -6.87
N LYS A 9 10.33 10.97 -7.84
CA LYS A 9 10.01 11.05 -9.28
C LYS A 9 8.90 10.04 -9.54
N THR A 10 7.67 10.50 -9.77
CA THR A 10 6.49 9.64 -9.89
C THR A 10 6.72 8.69 -11.06
N PRO A 11 7.06 7.40 -10.82
CA PRO A 11 7.04 6.44 -11.90
C PRO A 11 5.57 6.32 -12.32
N LYS A 12 5.30 6.12 -13.61
CA LYS A 12 3.96 5.78 -14.11
C LYS A 12 3.28 4.82 -13.13
N PRO A 13 1.95 4.90 -12.89
CA PRO A 13 1.27 4.00 -11.96
C PRO A 13 1.59 2.56 -12.37
N LYS A 14 2.54 1.96 -11.67
CA LYS A 14 3.02 0.62 -11.96
C LYS A 14 1.80 -0.25 -11.68
N GLN A 15 1.32 -0.96 -12.70
CA GLN A 15 0.21 -1.90 -12.54
C GLN A 15 0.48 -2.74 -11.29
N TRP A 16 -0.58 -3.02 -10.53
CA TRP A 16 -0.43 -3.85 -9.35
C TRP A 16 -0.08 -5.25 -9.81
N ALA A 17 1.13 -5.69 -9.45
CA ALA A 17 1.51 -7.07 -9.70
C ALA A 17 0.62 -7.99 -8.85
N GLU A 18 0.28 -9.16 -9.38
CA GLU A 18 -0.56 -10.12 -8.67
C GLU A 18 0.02 -10.47 -7.28
N GLN A 19 1.35 -10.54 -7.19
CA GLN A 19 2.07 -10.77 -5.93
C GLN A 19 1.84 -9.63 -4.91
N GLU A 20 1.84 -8.37 -5.35
CA GLU A 20 1.55 -7.21 -4.48
C GLU A 20 0.10 -7.25 -3.99
N VAL A 21 -0.85 -7.61 -4.87
CA VAL A 21 -2.27 -7.77 -4.52
C VAL A 21 -2.44 -8.89 -3.49
N ARG A 22 -1.82 -10.05 -3.72
CA ARG A 22 -1.87 -11.19 -2.79
C ARG A 22 -1.31 -10.82 -1.43
N ARG A 23 -0.19 -10.10 -1.41
CA ARG A 23 0.43 -9.64 -0.16
C ARG A 23 -0.44 -8.62 0.57
N LEU A 24 -1.04 -7.67 -0.15
CA LEU A 24 -2.00 -6.72 0.43
C LEU A 24 -3.18 -7.45 1.08
N ILE A 25 -3.77 -8.44 0.40
CA ILE A 25 -4.90 -9.23 0.93
C ILE A 25 -4.50 -9.94 2.22
N THR A 26 -3.35 -10.62 2.23
CA THR A 26 -2.85 -11.34 3.41
C THR A 26 -2.64 -10.39 4.59
N LEU A 27 -1.97 -9.26 4.38
CA LEU A 27 -1.70 -8.29 5.44
C LEU A 27 -2.97 -7.61 5.94
N ALA A 28 -3.91 -7.30 5.04
CA ALA A 28 -5.22 -6.75 5.38
C ALA A 28 -6.01 -7.71 6.28
N ARG A 29 -6.03 -9.01 5.94
CA ARG A 29 -6.68 -10.06 6.74
C ARG A 29 -6.02 -10.25 8.11
N GLN A 30 -4.72 -10.03 8.22
CA GLN A 30 -3.99 -10.00 9.49
C GLN A 30 -4.25 -8.73 10.31
N GLY A 31 -5.05 -7.78 9.80
CA GLY A 31 -5.37 -6.53 10.48
C GLY A 31 -4.24 -5.50 10.43
N VAL A 32 -3.27 -5.66 9.53
CA VAL A 32 -2.16 -4.73 9.37
C VAL A 32 -2.65 -3.41 8.76
N GLY A 33 -2.24 -2.29 9.35
CA GLY A 33 -2.62 -0.96 8.90
C GLY A 33 -1.98 -0.56 7.57
N ALA A 34 -2.63 0.35 6.84
CA ALA A 34 -2.23 0.74 5.49
C ALA A 34 -0.79 1.29 5.38
N SER A 35 -0.32 1.99 6.42
CA SER A 35 1.05 2.56 6.45
C SER A 35 2.13 1.48 6.52
N LYS A 36 1.89 0.39 7.25
CA LYS A 36 2.83 -0.71 7.36
C LYS A 36 2.85 -1.55 6.08
N ILE A 37 1.67 -1.81 5.50
CA ILE A 37 1.54 -2.45 4.18
C ILE A 37 2.26 -1.64 3.11
N ALA A 38 2.11 -0.30 3.14
CA ALA A 38 2.78 0.59 2.21
C ALA A 38 4.31 0.49 2.28
N ALA A 39 4.87 0.46 3.49
CA ALA A 39 6.29 0.25 3.70
C ALA A 39 6.76 -1.11 3.17
N GLU A 40 5.97 -2.17 3.39
CA GLU A 40 6.30 -3.53 2.96
C GLU A 40 6.23 -3.71 1.43
N LEU A 41 5.26 -3.06 0.78
CA LEU A 41 5.10 -3.11 -0.68
C LEU A 41 5.95 -2.07 -1.43
N GLY A 42 6.64 -1.17 -0.72
CA GLY A 42 7.33 -0.04 -1.35
C GLY A 42 6.38 0.89 -2.12
N ARG A 43 5.12 1.00 -1.67
CA ARG A 43 4.06 1.79 -2.30
C ARG A 43 3.60 2.91 -1.37
N TYR A 44 2.87 3.88 -1.91
CA TYR A 44 2.23 4.90 -1.09
C TYR A 44 1.03 4.36 -0.32
N ALA A 45 0.88 4.77 0.95
CA ALA A 45 -0.28 4.41 1.78
C ALA A 45 -1.63 4.80 1.14
N GLY A 46 -1.67 5.91 0.39
CA GLY A 46 -2.85 6.32 -0.38
C GLY A 46 -3.21 5.34 -1.51
N SER A 47 -2.19 4.82 -2.22
CA SER A 47 -2.36 3.81 -3.27
C SER A 47 -2.84 2.48 -2.67
N VAL A 48 -2.26 2.09 -1.54
CA VAL A 48 -2.66 0.89 -0.79
C VAL A 48 -4.11 0.98 -0.32
N ARG A 49 -4.53 2.12 0.26
CA ARG A 49 -5.93 2.35 0.65
C ARG A 49 -6.90 2.30 -0.54
N ARG A 50 -6.51 2.88 -1.68
CA ARG A 50 -7.34 2.84 -2.89
C ARG A 50 -7.49 1.40 -3.40
N MET A 51 -6.38 0.66 -3.50
CA MET A 51 -6.42 -0.73 -3.95
C MET A 51 -7.20 -1.63 -2.98
N ALA A 52 -6.99 -1.49 -1.68
CA ALA A 52 -7.75 -2.23 -0.69
C ALA A 52 -9.26 -1.98 -0.83
N ARG A 53 -9.69 -0.72 -1.05
CA ARG A 53 -11.09 -0.41 -1.36
C ARG A 53 -11.59 -1.08 -2.64
N THR A 54 -10.80 -1.09 -3.71
CA THR A 54 -11.14 -1.80 -4.96
C THR A 54 -11.31 -3.31 -4.74
N LEU A 55 -10.57 -3.89 -3.79
CA LEU A 55 -10.65 -5.29 -3.39
C LEU A 55 -11.72 -5.57 -2.31
N GLY A 56 -12.48 -4.56 -1.88
CA GLY A 56 -13.48 -4.70 -0.80
C GLY A 56 -12.88 -4.87 0.60
N LEU A 57 -11.60 -4.55 0.78
CA LEU A 57 -10.89 -4.67 2.05
C LEU A 57 -10.89 -3.34 2.83
N LEU A 58 -11.26 -3.41 4.10
CA LEU A 58 -11.13 -2.30 5.04
C LEU A 58 -9.81 -2.40 5.77
N LEU A 59 -8.88 -1.48 5.47
CA LEU A 59 -7.63 -1.38 6.20
C LEU A 59 -7.83 -0.59 7.48
N LYS A 60 -7.27 -1.09 8.58
CA LYS A 60 -7.17 -0.31 9.82
C LYS A 60 -6.29 0.93 9.58
N LYS A 61 -6.67 2.01 10.26
CA LYS A 61 -6.05 3.33 10.15
C LYS A 61 -4.60 3.28 10.64
#